data_AF-A0A3S5CVM2-F1
#
_entry.id   AF-A0A3S5CVM2-F1
#
_cell.length_a   1.000
_cell.length_b   1.000
_cell.length_c   1.000
_cell.angle_alpha   90.00
_cell.angle_beta   90.00
_cell.angle_gamma   90.00
#
_symmetry.space_group_name_H-M   'P 1'
#
loop_
_entity.id
_entity.type
_entity.pdbx_description
1 polymer ?
#
loop_
_entity_poly.entity_id
_entity_poly.type
_entity_poly.pdbx_seq_one_letter_code
_entity_poly.pdbx_strand_id
1 'polypeptide(L)'
;MANSQYEYVKQFEQPDRLLPNTWIVIRIDGRGFTKFANKYRFEKPNDRRALELMNAAAKAVMTELPDITIAYGGTLASDKNEILFSEFGINYNNEPEIYKKGSVVFRDENKYELVEPGTHNPTVEADSLAKPVQQSKSQAEKDKKRRSKARIVVEHVDIIKPDFWERRPWLLSNKPGKIPKEP
;
A
#
# COMPACT_ATOMS: atom_id res chain seq x y z
N MET A 1 11.01 45.09 2.98
CA MET A 1 10.50 43.72 3.20
C MET A 1 11.34 43.07 4.29
N ALA A 2 10.73 42.58 5.38
CA ALA A 2 11.42 42.27 6.64
C ALA A 2 12.28 40.97 6.66
N ASN A 3 12.44 40.27 5.54
CA ASN A 3 13.15 38.98 5.47
C ASN A 3 14.19 38.87 4.34
N SER A 4 14.50 39.95 3.62
CA SER A 4 15.43 39.89 2.47
C SER A 4 16.89 39.64 2.85
N GLN A 5 17.28 39.95 4.10
CA GLN A 5 18.66 39.80 4.59
C GLN A 5 19.12 38.33 4.64
N TYR A 6 18.19 37.39 4.85
CA TYR A 6 18.53 35.96 5.03
C TYR A 6 17.99 35.06 3.92
N GLU A 7 17.36 35.61 2.87
CA GLU A 7 16.75 34.83 1.79
C GLU A 7 17.77 33.95 1.03
N TYR A 8 19.04 34.37 1.01
CA TYR A 8 20.13 33.62 0.38
C TYR A 8 20.31 32.20 0.92
N VAL A 9 19.90 31.91 2.18
CA VAL A 9 20.02 30.57 2.77
C VAL A 9 19.19 29.51 2.02
N LYS A 10 18.12 29.95 1.34
CA LYS A 10 17.28 29.06 0.51
C LYS A 10 18.03 28.51 -0.71
N GLN A 11 19.07 29.19 -1.18
CA GLN A 11 19.88 28.74 -2.32
C GLN A 11 20.74 27.51 -2.00
N PHE A 12 20.89 27.16 -0.72
CA PHE A 12 21.59 25.95 -0.29
C PHE A 12 20.68 24.71 -0.28
N GLU A 13 19.37 24.86 -0.49
CA GLU A 13 18.47 23.72 -0.67
C GLU A 13 18.76 23.05 -2.01
N GLN A 14 18.98 21.73 -1.99
CA GLN A 14 19.13 20.93 -3.20
C GLN A 14 17.82 20.17 -3.49
N PRO A 15 17.28 20.25 -4.72
CA PRO A 15 16.04 19.56 -5.06
C PRO A 15 16.29 18.10 -5.41
N ASP A 16 15.74 17.18 -4.63
CA ASP A 16 15.79 15.74 -4.88
C ASP A 16 14.63 15.28 -5.79
N ARG A 17 14.77 15.53 -7.10
CA ARG A 17 13.73 15.17 -8.08
C ARG A 17 13.80 13.68 -8.40
N LEU A 18 12.69 12.98 -8.21
CA LEU A 18 12.54 11.57 -8.58
C LEU A 18 12.32 11.42 -10.10
N LEU A 19 12.73 10.27 -10.64
CA LEU A 19 12.58 9.95 -12.06
C LEU A 19 11.08 9.91 -12.43
N PRO A 20 10.64 10.65 -13.47
CA PRO A 20 9.25 10.59 -13.93
C PRO A 20 8.85 9.18 -14.38
N ASN A 21 7.55 8.89 -14.36
CA ASN A 21 6.96 7.62 -14.81
C ASN A 21 7.54 6.36 -14.11
N THR A 22 8.08 6.51 -12.90
CA THR A 22 8.61 5.41 -12.09
C THR A 22 7.79 5.25 -10.83
N TRP A 23 7.60 4.00 -10.38
CA TRP A 23 6.96 3.72 -9.10
C TRP A 23 7.81 4.20 -7.94
N ILE A 24 7.18 4.90 -7.01
CA ILE A 24 7.81 5.36 -5.78
C ILE A 24 7.34 4.46 -4.65
N VAL A 25 8.29 3.80 -3.99
CA VAL A 25 8.01 2.98 -2.81
C VAL A 25 8.62 3.67 -1.60
N ILE A 26 7.78 4.03 -0.64
CA ILE A 26 8.21 4.64 0.63
C ILE A 26 8.10 3.56 1.71
N ARG A 27 9.23 3.14 2.26
CA ARG A 27 9.29 2.19 3.38
C ARG A 27 9.50 2.94 4.69
N ILE A 28 8.65 2.65 5.67
CA ILE A 28 8.75 3.18 7.03
C ILE A 28 9.06 2.00 7.97
N ASP A 29 10.03 2.17 8.85
CA ASP A 29 10.44 1.16 9.83
C ASP A 29 10.45 1.74 11.25
N GLY A 30 10.11 0.92 12.24
CA GLY A 30 10.00 1.33 13.62
C GLY A 30 11.38 1.50 14.27
N ARG A 31 11.79 2.74 14.53
CA ARG A 31 13.08 3.01 15.19
C ARG A 31 13.11 2.40 16.60
N GLY A 32 13.99 1.42 16.82
CA GLY A 32 14.19 0.80 18.13
C GLY A 32 12.99 -0.02 18.60
N PHE A 33 12.24 -0.61 17.67
CA PHE A 33 10.97 -1.30 17.97
C PHE A 33 11.11 -2.45 18.98
N THR A 34 12.26 -3.12 19.05
CA THR A 34 12.53 -4.14 20.08
C THR A 34 12.43 -3.59 21.50
N LYS A 35 13.06 -2.43 21.77
CA LYS A 35 13.01 -1.77 23.08
C LYS A 35 11.61 -1.25 23.38
N PHE A 36 10.94 -0.71 22.36
CA PHE A 36 9.56 -0.24 22.45
C PHE A 36 8.61 -1.39 22.84
N ALA A 37 8.66 -2.50 22.12
CA ALA A 37 7.84 -3.68 22.37
C ALA A 37 8.04 -4.25 23.79
N ASN A 38 9.29 -4.28 24.27
CA ASN A 38 9.58 -4.72 25.64
C ASN A 38 9.03 -3.74 26.69
N LYS A 39 9.20 -2.43 26.48
CA LYS A 39 8.69 -1.38 27.39
C LYS A 39 7.17 -1.44 27.54
N TYR A 40 6.46 -1.63 26.44
CA TYR A 40 4.99 -1.70 26.42
C TYR A 40 4.43 -3.12 26.57
N ARG A 41 5.30 -4.11 26.84
CA ARG A 41 4.93 -5.51 27.09
C ARG A 41 4.06 -6.11 25.98
N PHE A 42 4.56 -6.01 24.75
CA PHE A 42 3.89 -6.59 23.59
C PHE A 42 3.81 -8.11 23.73
N GLU A 43 2.66 -8.66 23.34
CA GLU A 43 2.49 -10.10 23.21
C GLU A 43 3.47 -10.68 22.18
N LYS A 44 3.96 -11.88 22.48
CA LYS A 44 4.91 -12.61 21.62
C LYS A 44 4.24 -13.92 21.18
N PRO A 45 4.45 -14.36 19.93
CA PRO A 45 5.34 -13.76 18.93
C PRO A 45 4.78 -12.51 18.22
N ASN A 46 3.46 -12.28 18.30
CA ASN A 46 2.77 -11.17 17.63
C ASN A 46 1.82 -10.48 18.62
N ASP A 47 1.74 -9.15 18.58
CA ASP A 47 0.76 -8.38 19.36
C ASP A 47 -0.30 -7.82 18.41
N ARG A 48 -1.55 -8.26 18.60
CA ARG A 48 -2.68 -7.85 17.75
C ARG A 48 -2.92 -6.35 17.79
N ARG A 49 -2.82 -5.74 18.97
CA ARG A 49 -3.11 -4.30 19.18
C ARG A 49 -2.09 -3.46 18.45
N ALA A 50 -0.84 -3.88 18.47
CA ALA A 50 0.24 -3.21 17.74
C ALA A 50 0.01 -3.25 16.22
N LEU A 51 -0.39 -4.41 15.68
CA LEU A 51 -0.68 -4.56 14.26
C LEU A 51 -1.90 -3.76 13.82
N GLU A 52 -2.98 -3.78 14.62
CA GLU A 52 -4.17 -2.98 14.37
C GLU A 52 -3.87 -1.46 14.42
N LEU A 53 -3.02 -1.03 15.33
CA LEU A 53 -2.54 0.36 15.39
C LEU A 53 -1.75 0.74 14.12
N MET A 54 -0.85 -0.12 13.66
CA MET A 54 -0.08 0.11 12.43
C MET A 54 -1.00 0.17 11.20
N ASN A 55 -2.01 -0.70 11.14
CA ASN A 55 -3.02 -0.71 10.07
C ASN A 55 -3.87 0.56 10.08
N ALA A 56 -4.28 1.03 11.26
CA ALA A 56 -5.02 2.28 11.42
C ALA A 56 -4.17 3.48 10.96
N ALA A 57 -2.89 3.52 11.33
CA ALA A 57 -1.95 4.56 10.89
C ALA A 57 -1.76 4.54 9.37
N ALA A 58 -1.56 3.37 8.77
CA ALA A 58 -1.45 3.22 7.32
C ALA A 58 -2.71 3.70 6.60
N LYS A 59 -3.90 3.34 7.11
CA LYS A 59 -5.19 3.80 6.58
C LYS A 59 -5.35 5.32 6.67
N ALA A 60 -4.90 5.94 7.77
CA ALA A 60 -4.92 7.40 7.92
C ALA A 60 -4.00 8.09 6.89
N VAL A 61 -2.77 7.61 6.73
CA VAL A 61 -1.82 8.14 5.73
C VAL A 61 -2.37 8.01 4.31
N MET A 62 -2.97 6.86 3.98
CA MET A 62 -3.65 6.72 2.70
C MET A 62 -4.85 7.68 2.60
N THR A 63 -5.62 7.91 3.65
CA THR A 63 -6.74 8.88 3.58
C THR A 63 -6.25 10.29 3.23
N GLU A 64 -5.16 10.74 3.87
CA GLU A 64 -4.57 12.07 3.66
C GLU A 64 -3.84 12.22 2.31
N LEU A 65 -3.28 11.14 1.77
CA LEU A 65 -2.49 11.15 0.53
C LEU A 65 -3.18 10.31 -0.56
N PRO A 66 -4.05 10.92 -1.40
CA PRO A 66 -4.79 10.27 -2.48
C PRO A 66 -3.94 9.52 -3.52
N ASP A 67 -2.66 9.90 -3.65
CA ASP A 67 -1.75 9.35 -4.64
C ASP A 67 -1.19 7.97 -4.25
N ILE A 68 -1.33 7.58 -2.97
CA ILE A 68 -0.96 6.23 -2.54
C ILE A 68 -2.03 5.24 -3.01
N THR A 69 -1.62 4.26 -3.81
CA THR A 69 -2.47 3.21 -4.39
C THR A 69 -2.58 1.99 -3.48
N ILE A 70 -1.45 1.53 -2.93
CA ILE A 70 -1.32 0.34 -2.08
C ILE A 70 -0.29 0.59 -0.96
N ALA A 71 -0.55 0.02 0.21
CA ALA A 71 0.38 -0.08 1.32
C ALA A 71 0.41 -1.52 1.85
N TYR A 72 1.57 -1.95 2.35
CA TYR A 72 1.77 -3.31 2.84
C TYR A 72 2.56 -3.29 4.15
N GLY A 73 2.04 -4.00 5.16
CA GLY A 73 2.72 -4.30 6.41
C GLY A 73 2.99 -5.79 6.52
N GLY A 74 4.22 -6.20 6.24
CA GLY A 74 4.62 -7.61 6.29
C GLY A 74 4.86 -8.12 7.71
N THR A 75 4.62 -9.43 7.90
CA THR A 75 5.00 -10.18 9.10
C THR A 75 6.04 -11.24 8.73
N LEU A 76 7.01 -11.48 9.61
CA LEU A 76 8.05 -12.49 9.37
C LEU A 76 7.52 -13.88 9.77
N ALA A 77 7.20 -14.67 8.75
CA ALA A 77 6.56 -15.98 8.86
C ALA A 77 7.54 -17.16 8.76
N SER A 78 8.56 -17.05 7.90
CA SER A 78 9.30 -18.21 7.37
C SER A 78 10.06 -19.02 8.41
N ASP A 79 10.66 -18.36 9.39
CA ASP A 79 11.67 -19.02 10.24
C ASP A 79 11.05 -19.76 11.44
N LYS A 80 9.73 -19.68 11.62
CA LYS A 80 9.05 -20.17 12.84
C LYS A 80 8.23 -21.43 12.63
N ASN A 81 7.90 -21.81 11.40
CA ASN A 81 6.90 -22.86 11.16
C ASN A 81 7.37 -24.25 11.63
N GLU A 82 8.58 -24.67 11.26
CA GLU A 82 9.12 -25.99 11.63
C GLU A 82 9.34 -26.10 13.15
N ILE A 83 9.90 -25.05 13.77
CA ILE A 83 10.16 -25.00 15.22
C ILE A 83 8.85 -25.00 16.02
N LEU A 84 7.84 -24.24 15.58
CA LEU A 84 6.52 -24.20 16.24
C LEU A 84 5.84 -25.57 16.22
N PHE A 85 6.00 -26.32 15.12
CA PHE A 85 5.39 -27.64 14.98
C PHE A 85 6.14 -28.72 15.74
N SER A 86 7.47 -28.78 15.63
CA SER A 86 8.28 -29.86 16.20
C SER A 86 8.49 -29.74 17.71
N GLU A 87 8.71 -28.53 18.23
CA GLU A 87 9.05 -28.31 19.64
C GLU A 87 7.84 -27.94 20.50
N PHE A 88 6.85 -27.26 19.92
CA PHE A 88 5.72 -26.70 20.66
C PHE A 88 4.36 -27.32 20.29
N GLY A 89 4.30 -28.17 19.26
CA GLY A 89 3.07 -28.81 18.80
C GLY A 89 2.02 -27.82 18.26
N ILE A 90 2.45 -26.62 17.84
CA ILE A 90 1.57 -25.57 17.35
C ILE A 90 1.46 -25.66 15.83
N ASN A 91 0.25 -25.78 15.32
CA ASN A 91 -0.02 -25.77 13.88
C ASN A 91 -0.09 -24.34 13.36
N TYR A 92 0.95 -23.91 12.66
CA TYR A 92 1.04 -22.58 12.04
C TYR A 92 -0.11 -22.26 11.08
N ASN A 93 -0.71 -23.25 10.41
CA ASN A 93 -1.79 -23.01 9.46
C ASN A 93 -3.08 -22.52 10.15
N ASN A 94 -3.27 -22.84 11.43
CA ASN A 94 -4.43 -22.41 12.21
C ASN A 94 -4.27 -20.98 12.77
N GLU A 95 -3.09 -20.38 12.64
CA GLU A 95 -2.87 -19.00 13.07
C GLU A 95 -3.63 -18.00 12.18
N PRO A 96 -4.10 -16.87 12.73
CA PRO A 96 -4.76 -15.81 11.98
C PRO A 96 -3.96 -15.34 10.76
N GLU A 97 -4.64 -15.11 9.63
CA GLU A 97 -4.01 -14.67 8.38
C GLU A 97 -3.22 -13.37 8.51
N ILE A 98 -3.65 -12.46 9.40
CA ILE A 98 -2.92 -11.22 9.72
C ILE A 98 -1.47 -11.49 10.17
N TYR A 99 -1.21 -12.61 10.86
CA TYR A 99 0.13 -12.97 11.31
C TYR A 99 0.94 -13.72 10.25
N LYS A 100 0.26 -14.35 9.28
CA LYS A 100 0.90 -15.16 8.23
C LYS A 100 1.19 -14.37 6.96
N LYS A 101 0.24 -13.54 6.55
CA LYS A 101 0.26 -12.77 5.29
C LYS A 101 0.50 -11.29 5.50
N GLY A 102 0.44 -10.81 6.75
CA GLY A 102 0.51 -9.40 7.05
C GLY A 102 -0.79 -8.68 6.71
N SER A 103 -0.70 -7.37 6.47
CA SER A 103 -1.85 -6.53 6.15
C SER A 103 -1.58 -5.75 4.87
N VAL A 104 -2.51 -5.85 3.92
CA VAL A 104 -2.51 -5.10 2.66
C VAL A 104 -3.61 -4.06 2.76
N VAL A 105 -3.25 -2.79 2.58
CA VAL A 105 -4.20 -1.68 2.58
C VAL A 105 -4.22 -1.11 1.17
N PHE A 106 -5.39 -1.08 0.54
CA PHE A 106 -5.52 -0.55 -0.81
C PHE A 106 -6.83 0.22 -0.98
N ARG A 107 -6.89 1.04 -2.03
CA ARG A 107 -8.11 1.73 -2.42
C ARG A 107 -9.01 0.78 -3.20
N ASP A 108 -10.12 0.46 -2.59
CA ASP A 108 -11.26 -0.22 -3.18
C ASP A 108 -12.17 0.85 -3.79
N GLU A 109 -12.00 1.07 -5.09
CA GLU A 109 -12.86 1.94 -5.87
C GLU A 109 -14.21 1.22 -6.12
N ASN A 110 -15.02 1.12 -5.07
CA ASN A 110 -16.31 0.44 -5.10
C ASN A 110 -17.31 1.15 -6.03
N LYS A 111 -17.22 0.81 -7.32
CA LYS A 111 -18.34 0.39 -8.16
C LYS A 111 -17.93 -0.73 -9.15
N TYR A 112 -16.77 -1.38 -9.05
CA TYR A 112 -16.41 -2.46 -10.01
C TYR A 112 -16.80 -3.83 -9.46
N GLU A 113 -17.55 -4.60 -10.27
CA GLU A 113 -17.57 -6.05 -10.11
C GLU A 113 -16.15 -6.58 -10.29
N LEU A 114 -15.77 -7.54 -9.44
CA LEU A 114 -14.54 -8.29 -9.59
C LEU A 114 -14.53 -8.90 -11.00
N VAL A 115 -13.56 -8.52 -11.83
CA VAL A 115 -13.40 -9.08 -13.17
C VAL A 115 -12.99 -10.56 -13.02
N GLU A 116 -13.62 -11.45 -13.79
CA GLU A 116 -13.24 -12.86 -13.80
C GLU A 116 -11.79 -13.05 -14.29
N PRO A 117 -11.04 -14.00 -13.70
CA PRO A 117 -9.66 -14.27 -14.11
C PRO A 117 -9.62 -14.69 -15.57
N GLY A 118 -8.81 -14.00 -16.40
CA GLY A 118 -8.56 -14.37 -17.79
C GLY A 118 -8.83 -13.30 -18.86
N THR A 119 -9.37 -12.13 -18.50
CA THR A 119 -9.74 -11.10 -19.50
C THR A 119 -8.72 -9.97 -19.68
N HIS A 120 -7.69 -9.89 -18.82
CA HIS A 120 -6.68 -8.82 -18.86
C HIS A 120 -5.27 -9.41 -18.81
N ASN A 121 -4.46 -9.16 -19.83
CA ASN A 121 -3.02 -9.43 -19.80
C ASN A 121 -2.30 -8.23 -19.15
N PRO A 122 -1.83 -8.31 -17.89
CA PRO A 122 -1.20 -7.20 -17.20
C PRO A 122 0.12 -6.74 -17.84
N THR A 123 0.76 -7.61 -18.62
CA THR A 123 2.03 -7.34 -19.31
C THR A 123 1.90 -6.34 -20.47
N VAL A 124 0.75 -6.28 -21.15
CA VAL A 124 0.56 -5.44 -22.34
C VAL A 124 0.20 -3.99 -21.97
N GLU A 125 -0.44 -3.77 -20.82
CA GLU A 125 -0.77 -2.42 -20.33
C GLU A 125 0.40 -1.76 -19.58
N ALA A 126 1.30 -2.54 -18.96
CA ALA A 126 2.52 -2.04 -18.34
C ALA A 126 3.47 -1.38 -19.36
N ASP A 127 3.62 -1.97 -20.54
CA ASP A 127 4.49 -1.45 -21.62
C ASP A 127 3.92 -0.21 -22.32
N SER A 128 2.59 -0.05 -22.35
CA SER A 128 1.94 1.13 -22.94
C SER A 128 1.94 2.36 -22.03
N LEU A 129 2.35 2.22 -20.75
CA LEU A 129 2.56 3.30 -19.79
C LEU A 129 3.92 4.01 -19.92
N ALA A 130 4.87 3.46 -20.70
CA ALA A 130 6.17 4.11 -20.96
C ALA A 130 6.06 5.38 -21.82
N LYS A 131 4.89 5.65 -22.41
CA LYS A 131 4.61 6.90 -23.12
C LYS A 131 4.00 7.93 -22.16
N PRO A 132 4.53 9.16 -22.06
CA PRO A 132 3.98 10.17 -21.18
C PRO A 132 2.59 10.58 -21.69
N VAL A 133 1.54 10.09 -21.03
CA VAL A 133 0.18 10.57 -21.28
C VAL A 133 0.08 11.95 -20.63
N GLN A 134 0.18 13.01 -21.43
CA GLN A 134 -0.18 14.36 -21.01
C GLN A 134 -1.68 14.40 -20.75
N GLN A 135 -2.10 14.02 -19.55
CA GLN A 135 -3.49 14.23 -19.12
C GLN A 135 -3.74 15.74 -19.00
N SER A 136 -4.91 16.19 -19.45
CA SER A 136 -5.32 17.59 -19.24
C SER A 136 -5.44 17.86 -17.73
N LYS A 137 -5.07 19.07 -17.28
CA LYS A 137 -5.16 19.47 -15.86
C LYS A 137 -6.55 19.18 -15.24
N SER A 138 -7.61 19.32 -16.05
CA SER A 138 -8.99 19.01 -15.65
C SER A 138 -9.22 17.51 -15.39
N GLN A 139 -8.58 16.63 -16.15
CA GLN A 139 -8.70 15.19 -15.97
C GLN A 139 -7.96 14.73 -14.70
N ALA A 140 -6.75 15.24 -14.47
CA ALA A 140 -5.95 14.91 -13.28
C ALA A 140 -6.65 15.33 -11.97
N GLU A 141 -7.30 16.50 -11.94
CA GLU A 141 -8.07 16.95 -10.77
C GLU A 141 -9.32 16.09 -10.53
N LYS A 142 -10.02 15.67 -11.60
CA LYS A 142 -11.17 14.76 -11.49
C LYS A 142 -10.74 13.40 -10.96
N ASP A 143 -9.63 12.86 -11.45
CA ASP A 143 -9.11 11.57 -11.02
C ASP A 143 -8.63 11.64 -9.55
N LYS A 144 -7.98 12.73 -9.15
CA LYS A 144 -7.61 12.99 -7.74
C LYS A 144 -8.84 13.04 -6.82
N LYS A 145 -9.90 13.72 -7.25
CA LYS A 145 -11.18 13.80 -6.50
C LYS A 145 -11.90 12.45 -6.44
N ARG A 146 -11.71 11.56 -7.41
CA ARG A 146 -12.22 10.19 -7.38
C ARG A 146 -11.44 9.35 -6.37
N ARG A 147 -10.11 9.39 -6.41
CA ARG A 147 -9.23 8.67 -5.47
C ARG A 147 -9.46 9.08 -4.02
N SER A 148 -9.69 10.37 -3.76
CA SER A 148 -9.96 10.85 -2.40
C SER A 148 -11.31 10.37 -1.84
N LYS A 149 -12.26 9.97 -2.69
CA LYS A 149 -13.55 9.39 -2.30
C LYS A 149 -13.56 7.87 -2.27
N ALA A 150 -12.51 7.22 -2.76
CA ALA A 150 -12.42 5.76 -2.79
C ALA A 150 -12.39 5.18 -1.37
N ARG A 151 -13.02 4.02 -1.19
CA ARG A 151 -13.01 3.33 0.09
C ARG A 151 -11.63 2.72 0.31
N ILE A 152 -11.07 2.86 1.51
CA ILE A 152 -9.82 2.18 1.86
C ILE A 152 -10.15 0.91 2.63
N VAL A 153 -9.68 -0.22 2.11
CA VAL A 153 -9.91 -1.56 2.65
C VAL A 153 -8.60 -2.15 3.13
N VAL A 154 -8.67 -2.92 4.22
CA VAL A 154 -7.57 -3.69 4.77
C VAL A 154 -7.90 -5.17 4.57
N GLU A 155 -7.05 -5.89 3.86
CA GLU A 155 -7.19 -7.33 3.63
C GLU A 155 -5.90 -8.07 4.02
N HIS A 156 -6.04 -9.35 4.36
CA HIS A 156 -4.95 -10.25 4.73
C HIS A 156 -4.84 -11.36 3.69
N VAL A 157 -4.38 -11.00 2.49
CA VAL A 157 -4.35 -11.87 1.31
C VAL A 157 -2.95 -12.02 0.74
N ASP A 158 -2.75 -13.08 -0.04
CA ASP A 158 -1.50 -13.33 -0.74
C ASP A 158 -1.36 -12.39 -1.96
N ILE A 159 -0.35 -11.52 -1.94
CA ILE A 159 -0.04 -10.57 -3.02
C ILE A 159 1.07 -11.08 -3.95
N ILE A 160 1.61 -12.28 -3.71
CA ILE A 160 2.66 -12.87 -4.54
C ILE A 160 2.04 -13.50 -5.79
N LYS A 161 0.83 -14.06 -5.65
CA LYS A 161 0.11 -14.71 -6.74
C LYS A 161 -0.53 -13.71 -7.72
N PRO A 162 -0.63 -14.07 -9.02
CA PRO A 162 -1.20 -13.19 -10.05
C PRO A 162 -2.67 -12.83 -9.79
N ASP A 163 -3.46 -13.76 -9.21
CA ASP A 163 -4.88 -13.58 -8.92
C ASP A 163 -5.20 -12.27 -8.17
N PHE A 164 -4.31 -11.84 -7.28
CA PHE A 164 -4.50 -10.59 -6.53
C PHE A 164 -4.47 -9.37 -7.46
N TRP A 165 -3.50 -9.34 -8.38
CA TRP A 165 -3.23 -8.24 -9.30
C TRP A 165 -4.21 -8.23 -10.47
N GLU A 166 -4.57 -9.40 -11.00
CA GLU A 166 -5.53 -9.54 -12.10
C GLU A 166 -6.93 -9.06 -11.71
N ARG A 167 -7.34 -9.30 -10.47
CA ARG A 167 -8.61 -8.79 -9.94
C ARG A 167 -8.61 -7.28 -9.69
N ARG A 168 -7.42 -6.64 -9.67
CA ARG A 168 -7.23 -5.24 -9.27
C ARG A 168 -6.28 -4.49 -10.23
N PRO A 169 -6.56 -4.42 -11.54
CA PRO A 169 -5.65 -3.83 -12.53
C PRO A 169 -5.42 -2.33 -12.33
N TRP A 170 -6.30 -1.62 -11.62
CA TRP A 170 -6.12 -0.19 -11.28
C TRP A 170 -4.91 0.07 -10.37
N LEU A 171 -4.47 -0.92 -9.59
CA LEU A 171 -3.28 -0.79 -8.76
C LEU A 171 -2.00 -0.63 -9.59
N LEU A 172 -1.96 -1.24 -10.77
CA LEU A 172 -0.81 -1.19 -11.70
C LEU A 172 -0.97 -0.13 -12.78
N SER A 173 -2.19 0.24 -13.16
CA SER A 173 -2.39 1.25 -14.21
C SER A 173 -2.37 2.69 -13.70
N ASN A 174 -2.46 2.90 -12.38
CA ASN A 174 -2.65 4.20 -11.73
C ASN A 174 -3.82 5.01 -12.33
N LYS A 175 -4.74 4.35 -13.04
CA LYS A 175 -5.97 4.94 -13.57
C LYS A 175 -7.10 4.48 -12.67
N PRO A 176 -8.01 5.38 -12.25
CA PRO A 176 -9.24 4.94 -11.62
C PRO A 176 -9.94 4.00 -12.60
N GLY A 177 -10.48 2.87 -12.11
CA GLY A 177 -11.10 1.85 -12.96
C GLY A 177 -12.34 2.37 -13.72
N LYS A 178 -13.09 1.49 -14.40
CA LYS A 178 -14.29 1.88 -15.19
C LYS A 178 -15.61 1.50 -14.51
N ILE A 179 -16.42 2.49 -14.14
CA ILE A 179 -17.76 2.32 -13.51
C ILE A 179 -18.66 1.50 -14.42
N PRO A 180 -19.29 0.41 -13.95
CA PRO A 180 -20.36 -0.24 -14.69
C PRO A 180 -21.41 0.83 -14.91
N LYS A 181 -21.81 0.99 -16.17
CA LYS A 181 -23.03 1.75 -16.44
C LYS A 181 -24.14 0.98 -15.74
N GLU A 182 -24.77 1.60 -14.75
CA GLU A 182 -26.05 1.10 -14.25
C GLU A 182 -27.02 1.01 -15.45
N PRO A 183 -27.82 -0.07 -15.55
CA PRO A 183 -28.82 -0.22 -16.60
C PRO A 183 -29.91 0.86 -16.53
#